data_AF-A0A354HGE7-F1
#
_entry.id   AF-A0A354HGE7-F1
#
_cell.length_a   1.000
_cell.length_b   1.000
_cell.length_c   1.000
_cell.angle_alpha   90.00
_cell.angle_beta   90.00
_cell.angle_gamma   90.00
#
_symmetry.space_group_name_H-M   'P 1'
#
loop_
_entity.id
_entity.type
_entity.pdbx_description
1 polymer ?
#
loop_
_entity_poly.entity_id
_entity_poly.type
_entity_poly.pdbx_seq_one_letter_code
_entity_poly.pdbx_strand_id
1 'polypeptide(L)' 'MSVITLDHVTKKFGDSVVVNDISDEFRDGEFITLLGPSGCG' A
#
# COMPACT_ATOMS: atom_id res chain seq x y z
N MET A 1 -8.88 -15.90 -5.43
CA MET A 1 -9.02 -15.27 -4.10
C MET A 1 -7.66 -14.67 -3.77
N SER A 2 -7.58 -13.34 -3.68
CA SER A 2 -6.45 -12.65 -3.04
C SER A 2 -6.52 -12.93 -1.53
N VAL A 3 -5.37 -12.96 -0.87
CA VAL A 3 -5.30 -13.09 0.60
C VAL A 3 -5.35 -11.70 1.23
N ILE A 4 -4.80 -10.70 0.55
CA ILE A 4 -4.80 -9.31 0.99
C ILE A 4 -5.21 -8.44 -0.20
N THR A 5 -6.13 -7.50 0.03
CA THR A 5 -6.51 -6.47 -0.93
C THR A 5 -6.38 -5.10 -0.27
N LEU A 6 -5.64 -4.21 -0.93
CA LEU A 6 -5.66 -2.76 -0.70
C LEU A 6 -6.69 -2.19 -1.67
N ASP A 7 -7.70 -1.49 -1.15
CA ASP A 7 -8.76 -0.87 -1.94
C ASP A 7 -8.82 0.62 -1.62
N HIS A 8 -8.36 1.45 -2.55
CA HIS A 8 -8.33 2.92 -2.47
C HIS A 8 -7.77 3.45 -1.14
N VAL A 9 -6.66 2.86 -0.68
CA VAL A 9 -6.08 3.14 0.63
C VAL A 9 -5.38 4.51 0.61
N THR A 10 -5.83 5.39 1.50
CA THR A 10 -5.22 6.71 1.74
C THR A 10 -4.88 6.86 3.21
N LYS A 11 -3.66 7.31 3.53
CA LYS A 11 -3.20 7.60 4.89
C LYS A 11 -2.65 9.02 4.99
N LYS A 12 -3.09 9.72 6.03
CA LYS A 12 -2.66 11.09 6.35
C LYS A 12 -2.23 11.23 7.80
N PHE A 13 -1.29 12.14 8.04
CA PHE A 13 -0.90 12.65 9.34
C PHE A 13 -0.98 14.18 9.32
N GLY A 14 -2.03 14.74 9.93
CA GLY A 14 -2.38 16.15 9.74
C GLY A 14 -2.65 16.43 8.26
N ASP A 15 -1.99 17.46 7.72
CA ASP A 15 -2.10 17.84 6.31
C ASP A 15 -1.22 17.00 5.37
N SER A 16 -0.32 16.17 5.91
CA SER A 16 0.59 15.35 5.12
C SER A 16 -0.08 14.06 4.68
N VAL A 17 -0.16 13.83 3.36
CA VAL A 17 -0.61 12.56 2.76
C VAL A 17 0.61 11.67 2.55
N VAL A 18 0.69 10.57 3.29
CA VAL A 18 1.84 9.64 3.23
C VAL A 18 1.56 8.47 2.29
N VAL A 19 0.31 7.98 2.29
CA VAL A 19 -0.19 7.02 1.30
C VAL A 19 -1.36 7.66 0.58
N ASN A 20 -1.34 7.69 -0.76
CA ASN A 20 -2.37 8.35 -1.55
C ASN A 20 -3.00 7.37 -2.55
N ASP A 21 -4.21 6.94 -2.25
CA ASP A 21 -5.07 6.15 -3.14
C ASP A 21 -4.41 4.91 -3.76
N ILE A 22 -3.83 4.05 -2.91
CA ILE A 22 -3.21 2.80 -3.36
C ILE A 22 -4.25 1.69 -3.39
N SER A 23 -4.35 1.03 -4.55
CA SER A 23 -5.15 -0.18 -4.75
C SER A 23 -4.27 -1.30 -5.32
N ASP A 24 -4.23 -2.44 -4.65
CA ASP A 24 -3.42 -3.59 -5.04
C ASP A 24 -3.97 -4.89 -4.44
N GLU A 25 -3.70 -6.01 -5.09
CA GLU A 25 -4.13 -7.34 -4.62
C GLU A 25 -2.94 -8.28 -4.51
N PHE A 26 -2.76 -8.88 -3.33
CA PHE A 26 -1.71 -9.86 -3.07
C PHE A 26 -2.32 -11.26 -2.93
N ARG A 27 -1.78 -12.20 -3.71
CA ARG A 27 -2.30 -13.56 -3.83
C ARG A 27 -1.68 -14.50 -2.80
N ASP A 28 -2.36 -15.61 -2.55
CA ASP A 28 -1.81 -16.66 -1.69
C ASP A 28 -0.49 -17.20 -2.26
N GLY A 29 0.50 -17.39 -1.39
CA GLY A 29 1.85 -17.85 -1.76
C GLY A 29 2.71 -16.83 -2.51
N GLU A 30 2.26 -15.59 -2.69
CA GLU A 30 3.02 -14.55 -3.38
C GLU A 30 4.13 -13.98 -2.48
N PHE A 31 5.36 -13.93 -3.00
CA PHE A 31 6.50 -13.31 -2.32
C PHE A 31 6.72 -11.91 -2.89
N ILE A 32 6.37 -10.88 -2.11
CA ILE A 32 6.43 -9.48 -2.54
C ILE A 32 7.45 -8.68 -1.73
N THR A 33 7.83 -7.52 -2.26
CA THR A 33 8.58 -6.49 -1.53
C THR A 33 8.05 -5.12 -1.90
N LEU A 34 7.90 -4.25 -0.89
CA LEU A 34 7.63 -2.83 -1.10
C LEU A 34 8.96 -2.08 -1.02
N LEU A 35 9.34 -1.41 -2.11
CA LEU A 35 10.64 -0.75 -2.26
C LEU A 35 10.45 0.74 -2.54
N GLY A 36 11.18 1.57 -1.80
CA GLY A 36 11.30 2.99 -2.08
C GLY A 36 12.26 3.71 -1.13
N PRO A 37 12.54 4.99 -1.38
CA PRO A 37 13.41 5.80 -0.52
C PRO A 37 12.79 6.05 0.86
N SER A 38 13.58 6.58 1.80
CA SER A 38 13.08 6.93 3.13
C SER A 38 11.89 7.90 3.03
N GLY A 39 10.74 7.51 3.59
CA GLY A 39 9.50 8.30 3.60
C GLY A 39 8.65 8.23 2.33
N CYS A 40 8.84 7.23 1.46
CA CYS A 40 8.10 7.10 0.19
C CYS A 40 6.64 6.63 0.30
N GLY A 41 6.19 6.27 1.50
CA GLY A 41 4.85 5.77 1.78
C GLY A 41 4.56 5.86 3.28
#